data_AF-A0AAN5X6P8-F1
#
_entry.id   AF-A0AAN5X6P8-F1
#
_cell.length_a   1.000
_cell.length_b   1.000
_cell.length_c   1.000
_cell.angle_alpha   90.00
_cell.angle_beta   90.00
_cell.angle_gamma   90.00
#
_symmetry.space_group_name_H-M   'P 1'
#
loop_
_entity.id
_entity.type
_entity.pdbx_description
1 polymer ?
#
loop_
_entity_poly.entity_id
_entity_poly.type
_entity_poly.pdbx_seq_one_letter_code
_entity_poly.pdbx_strand_id
1 'polypeptide(L)'
;MFYDEKNRVSVELSLFVNNEKCSFHRFECLVINLAKFFNCSYIGVDSNGYNFLGRNVFPDRLAVGWMLYIPYIILTELVPEAAKVVPVFDGEKQIGTIVVSTDEIFDGNNIEHIRKANDIEIRLLDLGLLPLMTEL
;
A
#
# COMPACT_ATOMS: atom_id res chain seq x y z
N MET A 1 20.44 -4.97 4.54
CA MET A 1 19.34 -5.77 3.96
C MET A 1 18.06 -5.07 4.39
N PHE A 2 17.12 -4.80 3.48
CA PHE A 2 15.96 -3.92 3.75
C PHE A 2 15.00 -4.47 4.83
N TYR A 3 15.17 -5.74 5.22
CA TYR A 3 14.46 -6.38 6.30
C TYR A 3 15.43 -7.08 7.27
N ASP A 4 15.25 -6.81 8.57
CA ASP A 4 15.85 -7.56 9.68
C ASP A 4 14.92 -8.74 9.99
N GLU A 5 15.47 -9.96 10.02
CA GLU A 5 14.74 -11.25 9.99
C GLU A 5 13.84 -11.52 11.21
N LYS A 6 13.86 -10.68 12.25
CA LYS A 6 13.13 -10.95 13.50
C LYS A 6 11.85 -10.10 13.63
N ASN A 7 10.72 -10.80 13.61
CA ASN A 7 9.41 -10.39 14.10
C ASN A 7 8.73 -9.24 13.35
N ARG A 8 8.51 -9.41 12.04
CA ARG A 8 7.62 -8.51 11.30
C ARG A 8 6.42 -9.24 10.70
N VAL A 9 5.28 -8.56 10.70
CA VAL A 9 4.01 -9.08 10.19
C VAL A 9 3.78 -8.53 8.79
N SER A 10 3.34 -9.39 7.88
CA SER A 10 2.95 -9.02 6.52
C SER A 10 1.45 -9.19 6.41
N VAL A 11 0.74 -8.14 5.98
CA VAL A 11 -0.73 -8.17 5.88
C VAL A 11 -1.14 -7.87 4.45
N GLU A 12 -1.94 -8.74 3.87
CA GLU A 12 -2.55 -8.54 2.57
C GLU A 12 -4.08 -8.62 2.69
N LEU A 13 -4.76 -7.59 2.23
CA LEU A 13 -6.20 -7.44 2.24
C LEU A 13 -6.69 -7.36 0.81
N SER A 14 -7.27 -8.46 0.32
CA SER A 14 -7.91 -8.50 -1.00
C SER A 14 -9.43 -8.48 -0.85
N LEU A 15 -10.04 -7.45 -1.43
CA LEU A 15 -11.46 -7.17 -1.27
C LEU A 15 -12.20 -7.38 -2.58
N PHE A 16 -13.44 -7.86 -2.51
CA PHE A 16 -14.38 -7.80 -3.64
C PHE A 16 -15.48 -6.82 -3.28
N VAL A 17 -15.41 -5.60 -3.82
CA VAL A 17 -16.29 -4.49 -3.41
C VAL A 17 -17.30 -4.22 -4.52
N ASN A 18 -18.55 -4.61 -4.26
CA ASN A 18 -19.68 -4.41 -5.17
C ASN A 18 -20.64 -3.29 -4.73
N ASN A 19 -20.38 -2.62 -3.60
CA ASN A 19 -21.36 -1.76 -2.96
C ASN A 19 -20.72 -0.48 -2.39
N GLU A 20 -21.28 0.68 -2.74
CA GLU A 20 -20.75 2.04 -2.49
C GLU A 20 -20.75 2.45 -0.99
N LYS A 21 -21.27 1.61 -0.09
CA LYS A 21 -21.33 1.94 1.35
C LYS A 21 -19.98 1.90 2.07
N CYS A 22 -18.90 1.49 1.41
CA CYS A 22 -17.56 1.49 2.00
C CYS A 22 -16.91 2.87 1.87
N SER A 23 -16.69 3.56 2.99
CA SER A 23 -15.98 4.84 2.96
C SER A 23 -14.48 4.65 3.06
N PHE A 24 -13.75 5.36 2.19
CA PHE A 24 -12.28 5.44 2.16
C PHE A 24 -11.64 5.59 3.55
N HIS A 25 -12.13 6.54 4.35
CA HIS A 25 -11.62 6.83 5.68
C HIS A 25 -11.64 5.62 6.64
N ARG A 26 -12.63 4.72 6.50
CA ARG A 26 -12.70 3.52 7.37
C ARG A 26 -11.57 2.54 7.07
N PHE A 27 -11.17 2.43 5.81
CA PHE A 27 -10.02 1.60 5.42
C PHE A 27 -8.71 2.24 5.85
N GLU A 28 -8.55 3.55 5.69
CA GLU A 28 -7.38 4.25 6.20
C GLU A 28 -7.19 4.00 7.71
N CYS A 29 -8.25 4.17 8.52
CA CYS A 29 -8.20 3.85 9.94
C CYS A 29 -7.89 2.37 10.23
N LEU A 30 -8.42 1.43 9.43
CA LEU A 30 -8.14 0.01 9.59
C LEU A 30 -6.64 -0.28 9.36
N VAL A 31 -6.07 0.22 8.26
CA VAL A 31 -4.66 0.04 7.92
C VAL A 31 -3.76 0.67 8.98
N ILE A 32 -4.08 1.88 9.44
CA ILE A 32 -3.37 2.54 10.55
C ILE A 32 -3.40 1.68 11.81
N ASN A 33 -4.58 1.16 12.19
CA ASN A 33 -4.69 0.33 13.39
C ASN A 33 -3.91 -0.98 13.27
N LEU A 34 -3.92 -1.62 12.09
CA LEU A 34 -3.12 -2.82 11.82
C LEU A 34 -1.62 -2.53 11.95
N ALA A 35 -1.15 -1.41 11.38
CA ALA A 35 0.25 -1.00 11.45
C ALA A 35 0.72 -0.66 12.89
N LYS A 36 -0.20 -0.23 13.76
CA LYS A 36 0.10 0.06 15.18
C LYS A 36 0.02 -1.19 16.05
N PHE A 37 -0.90 -2.09 15.73
CA PHE A 37 -1.11 -3.31 16.50
C PHE A 37 0.00 -4.34 16.24
N PHE A 38 0.51 -4.39 15.01
CA PHE A 38 1.58 -5.28 14.60
C PHE A 38 2.82 -4.48 14.17
N ASN A 39 4.01 -5.03 14.41
CA ASN A 39 5.24 -4.50 13.83
C ASN A 39 5.32 -4.87 12.33
N CYS A 40 4.52 -4.23 11.48
CA CYS A 40 4.35 -4.66 10.10
C CYS A 40 5.58 -4.40 9.20
N SER A 41 5.96 -5.38 8.37
CA SER A 41 6.89 -5.20 7.24
C SER A 41 6.23 -4.41 6.11
N TYR A 42 4.97 -4.69 5.84
CA TYR A 42 4.10 -3.97 4.92
C TYR A 42 2.64 -4.31 5.21
N ILE A 43 1.75 -3.49 4.67
CA ILE A 43 0.31 -3.79 4.58
C ILE A 43 -0.13 -3.43 3.17
N GLY A 44 -0.56 -4.42 2.39
CA GLY A 44 -1.15 -4.22 1.07
C GLY A 44 -2.68 -4.31 1.15
N VAL A 45 -3.36 -3.37 0.50
CA VAL A 45 -4.82 -3.42 0.31
C VAL A 45 -5.10 -3.30 -1.17
N ASP A 46 -5.82 -4.26 -1.73
CA ASP A 46 -6.29 -4.21 -3.10
C ASP A 46 -7.78 -4.60 -3.21
N SER A 47 -8.31 -4.45 -4.41
CA SER A 47 -9.68 -4.85 -4.69
C SER A 47 -9.84 -5.47 -6.07
N ASN A 48 -10.91 -6.25 -6.22
CA ASN A 48 -11.37 -6.84 -7.47
C ASN A 48 -10.25 -7.57 -8.24
N GLY A 49 -9.38 -8.23 -7.48
CA GLY A 49 -8.33 -9.11 -7.97
C GLY A 49 -7.16 -8.40 -8.64
N TYR A 50 -6.84 -7.15 -8.28
CA TYR A 50 -5.71 -6.43 -8.87
C TYR A 50 -4.39 -7.22 -8.84
N ASN A 51 -3.92 -7.61 -7.65
CA ASN A 51 -2.69 -8.38 -7.50
C ASN A 51 -2.90 -9.82 -7.99
N PHE A 52 -4.02 -10.44 -7.62
CA PHE A 52 -4.34 -11.83 -7.98
C PHE A 52 -4.37 -12.08 -9.50
N LEU A 53 -4.82 -11.11 -10.30
CA LEU A 53 -4.88 -11.19 -11.75
C LEU A 53 -3.61 -10.67 -12.44
N GLY A 54 -2.55 -10.34 -11.69
CA GLY A 54 -1.26 -9.92 -12.21
C GLY A 54 -1.31 -8.56 -12.94
N ARG A 55 -2.07 -7.60 -12.40
CA ARG A 55 -2.23 -6.26 -13.01
C ARG A 55 -1.16 -5.26 -12.57
N ASN A 56 -0.38 -5.62 -11.57
CA ASN A 56 0.80 -4.91 -11.09
C ASN A 56 1.95 -4.92 -12.12
N VAL A 57 2.85 -3.94 -12.03
CA VAL A 57 3.96 -3.76 -12.96
C VAL A 57 5.05 -4.82 -12.76
N PHE A 58 5.29 -5.20 -11.51
CA PHE A 58 6.42 -6.06 -11.11
C PHE A 58 5.90 -7.34 -10.43
N PRO A 59 5.86 -8.49 -11.14
CA PRO A 59 5.32 -9.74 -10.61
C PRO A 59 6.09 -10.34 -9.43
N ASP A 60 7.34 -9.93 -9.24
CA ASP A 60 8.26 -10.41 -8.20
C ASP A 60 8.34 -9.47 -6.98
N ARG A 61 7.58 -8.37 -6.98
CA ARG A 61 7.57 -7.34 -5.95
C ARG A 61 6.18 -7.13 -5.37
N LEU A 62 6.13 -6.42 -4.26
CA LEU A 62 4.85 -5.96 -3.70
C LEU A 62 4.08 -5.13 -4.71
N ALA A 63 2.76 -5.31 -4.71
CA ALA A 63 1.81 -4.53 -5.48
C ALA A 63 1.23 -3.41 -4.60
N VAL A 64 1.01 -2.22 -5.16
CA VAL A 64 0.43 -1.10 -4.40
C VAL A 64 -1.08 -1.27 -4.28
N GLY A 65 -1.76 -1.60 -5.38
CA GLY A 65 -3.21 -1.71 -5.42
C GLY A 65 -3.89 -0.42 -4.97
N TRP A 66 -4.71 -0.51 -3.92
CA TRP A 66 -5.36 0.65 -3.31
C TRP A 66 -4.44 1.40 -2.34
N MET A 67 -3.90 0.67 -1.36
CA MET A 67 -3.10 1.23 -0.28
C MET A 67 -1.91 0.33 0.00
N LEU A 68 -0.74 0.93 0.15
CA LEU A 68 0.47 0.25 0.58
C LEU A 68 1.09 0.97 1.77
N TYR A 69 1.11 0.31 2.92
CA TYR A 69 1.90 0.74 4.07
C TYR A 69 3.35 0.29 3.92
N ILE A 70 4.27 1.24 4.10
CA ILE A 70 5.71 1.02 4.10
C ILE A 70 6.27 1.57 5.42
N PRO A 71 7.12 0.82 6.15
CA PRO A 71 7.72 1.26 7.42
C PRO A 71 8.89 2.23 7.23
N TYR A 72 8.73 3.17 6.30
CA TYR A 72 9.65 4.25 5.98
C TYR A 72 8.89 5.57 5.93
N ILE A 73 9.58 6.67 6.21
CA ILE A 73 9.03 8.02 6.10
C ILE A 73 9.11 8.42 4.62
N ILE A 74 7.95 8.62 4.00
CA ILE A 74 7.83 9.06 2.61
C ILE A 74 7.19 10.43 2.61
N LEU A 75 7.82 11.38 1.92
CA LEU A 75 7.28 12.72 1.74
C LEU A 75 6.39 12.76 0.51
N THR A 76 5.32 13.56 0.56
CA THR A 76 4.35 13.68 -0.54
C THR A 76 5.00 14.10 -1.85
N GLU A 77 6.04 14.93 -1.79
CA GLU A 77 6.77 15.44 -2.97
C GLU A 77 7.57 14.33 -3.69
N LEU A 78 7.87 13.22 -3.02
CA LEU A 78 8.60 12.10 -3.61
C LEU A 78 7.68 11.17 -4.40
N VAL A 79 6.38 11.19 -4.15
CA VAL A 79 5.39 10.33 -4.82
C VAL A 79 4.19 11.18 -5.29
N PRO A 80 4.42 12.13 -6.23
CA PRO A 80 3.36 13.00 -6.74
C PRO A 80 2.21 12.24 -7.45
N GLU A 81 2.46 11.00 -7.86
CA GLU A 81 1.47 10.12 -8.49
C GLU A 81 0.44 9.58 -7.49
N ALA A 82 0.77 9.60 -6.19
CA ALA A 82 -0.14 9.15 -5.14
C ALA A 82 -1.28 10.16 -4.91
N ALA A 83 -2.50 9.66 -4.77
CA ALA A 83 -3.63 10.49 -4.37
C ALA A 83 -3.42 11.07 -2.96
N LYS A 84 -2.86 10.25 -2.05
CA LYS A 84 -2.48 10.66 -0.70
C LYS A 84 -1.25 9.91 -0.21
N VAL A 85 -0.47 10.59 0.61
CA VAL A 85 0.64 10.03 1.40
C VAL A 85 0.31 10.30 2.86
N VAL A 86 -0.04 9.26 3.60
CA VAL A 86 -0.58 9.36 4.96
C VAL A 86 0.47 8.88 5.97
N PRO A 87 1.03 9.75 6.81
CA PRO A 87 1.99 9.34 7.83
C PRO A 87 1.29 8.52 8.93
N VAL A 88 1.92 7.43 9.36
CA VAL A 88 1.41 6.58 10.45
C VAL A 88 2.23 6.83 11.71
N PHE A 89 1.57 7.27 12.77
CA PHE A 89 2.19 7.57 14.06
C PHE A 89 1.82 6.56 15.14
N ASP A 90 2.81 6.15 15.93
CA ASP A 90 2.64 5.50 17.23
C ASP A 90 3.23 6.39 18.33
N GLY A 91 2.36 6.95 19.17
CA GLY A 91 2.70 8.09 20.02
C GLY A 91 3.20 9.27 19.20
N GLU A 92 4.39 9.78 19.53
CA GLU A 92 5.05 10.89 18.83
C GLU A 92 5.96 10.43 17.68
N LYS A 93 6.14 9.11 17.50
CA LYS A 93 7.04 8.54 16.50
C LYS A 93 6.26 8.16 15.24
N GLN A 94 6.70 8.66 14.09
CA GLN A 94 6.24 8.12 12.81
C GLN A 94 6.86 6.73 12.61
N ILE A 95 6.01 5.71 12.47
CA ILE A 95 6.42 4.31 12.29
C ILE A 95 6.45 3.89 10.81
N GLY A 96 5.79 4.67 9.95
CA GLY A 96 5.77 4.42 8.51
C GLY A 96 4.86 5.40 7.78
N THR A 97 4.51 5.04 6.55
CA THR A 97 3.69 5.84 5.65
C THR A 97 2.79 4.94 4.83
N ILE A 98 1.54 5.33 4.64
CA ILE A 98 0.60 4.69 3.71
C ILE A 98 0.57 5.51 2.44
N VAL A 99 0.89 4.86 1.31
CA VAL A 99 0.75 5.44 -0.02
C VAL A 99 -0.58 4.97 -0.59
N VAL A 100 -1.39 5.90 -1.08
CA VAL A 100 -2.76 5.65 -1.54
C VAL A 100 -2.87 5.99 -3.02
N SER A 101 -3.35 5.06 -3.83
CA SER A 101 -3.50 5.26 -5.28
C SER A 101 -4.73 6.09 -5.65
N THR A 102 -5.86 5.92 -4.96
CA THR A 102 -7.11 6.63 -5.23
C THR A 102 -7.80 7.08 -3.94
N ASP A 103 -8.42 8.26 -3.97
CA ASP A 103 -9.24 8.82 -2.88
C ASP A 103 -10.67 8.25 -2.86
N GLU A 104 -11.06 7.56 -3.93
CA GLU A 104 -12.25 6.69 -4.00
C GLU A 104 -11.90 5.21 -3.78
N ILE A 105 -12.94 4.35 -3.74
CA ILE A 105 -12.76 2.90 -3.64
C ILE A 105 -11.99 2.43 -4.89
N PHE A 106 -10.80 1.88 -4.68
CA PHE A 106 -10.02 1.28 -5.75
C PHE A 106 -10.80 0.15 -6.42
N ASP A 107 -10.56 -0.08 -7.70
CA ASP A 107 -11.17 -1.14 -8.48
C ASP A 107 -10.11 -1.70 -9.40
N GLY A 108 -9.68 -2.94 -9.13
CA GLY A 108 -8.73 -3.65 -9.97
C GLY A 108 -9.18 -3.84 -11.41
N ASN A 109 -10.47 -3.65 -11.76
CA ASN A 109 -10.96 -3.71 -13.15
C ASN A 109 -10.98 -2.33 -13.84
N ASN A 110 -10.82 -1.24 -13.10
CA ASN A 110 -10.83 0.11 -13.66
C ASN A 110 -9.42 0.48 -14.15
N ILE A 111 -9.31 0.76 -15.45
CA ILE A 111 -8.04 1.08 -16.11
C ILE A 111 -7.34 2.30 -15.50
N GLU A 112 -8.09 3.33 -15.08
CA GLU A 112 -7.50 4.53 -14.47
C GLU A 112 -6.96 4.24 -13.07
N HIS A 113 -7.61 3.35 -12.32
CA HIS A 113 -7.14 2.92 -10.99
C HIS A 113 -5.87 2.09 -11.12
N ILE A 114 -5.87 1.12 -12.04
CA ILE A 114 -4.69 0.30 -12.37
C ILE A 114 -3.51 1.21 -12.75
N ARG A 115 -3.73 2.20 -13.64
CA ARG A 115 -2.67 3.12 -14.07
C ARG A 115 -2.05 3.88 -12.90
N LYS A 116 -2.87 4.46 -12.02
CA LYS A 116 -2.37 5.17 -10.83
C LYS A 116 -1.57 4.25 -9.91
N ALA A 117 -2.05 3.04 -9.64
CA ALA A 117 -1.31 2.08 -8.83
C ALA A 117 0.03 1.71 -9.47
N ASN A 118 0.05 1.46 -10.78
CA ASN A 118 1.25 1.13 -11.53
C ASN A 118 2.28 2.27 -11.55
N ASP A 119 1.83 3.51 -11.74
CA ASP A 119 2.72 4.69 -11.71
C ASP A 119 3.39 4.84 -10.34
N ILE A 120 2.65 4.58 -9.26
CA ILE A 120 3.19 4.57 -7.89
C ILE A 120 4.15 3.40 -7.68
N GLU A 121 3.86 2.20 -8.20
CA GLU A 121 4.78 1.05 -8.11
C GLU A 121 6.13 1.37 -8.78
N ILE A 122 6.10 1.96 -9.97
CA ILE A 122 7.32 2.40 -10.68
C ILE A 122 8.07 3.45 -9.85
N ARG A 123 7.35 4.45 -9.32
CA ARG A 123 7.96 5.48 -8.48
C ARG A 123 8.62 4.91 -7.23
N LEU A 124 7.93 4.01 -6.51
CA LEU A 124 8.46 3.39 -5.30
C LEU A 124 9.67 2.50 -5.60
N LEU A 125 9.69 1.84 -6.76
CA LEU A 125 10.86 1.09 -7.21
C LEU A 125 12.06 2.02 -7.45
N ASP A 126 11.87 3.13 -8.15
CA ASP A 126 12.93 4.12 -8.40
C ASP A 126 13.51 4.70 -7.10
N LEU A 127 12.68 4.83 -6.06
CA LEU A 127 13.09 5.26 -4.73
C LEU A 127 13.74 4.14 -3.89
N GLY A 128 13.77 2.90 -4.38
CA GLY A 128 14.25 1.73 -3.64
C GLY A 128 13.34 1.31 -2.49
N LEU A 129 12.05 1.67 -2.54
CA LEU A 129 11.06 1.45 -1.47
C LEU A 129 10.05 0.34 -1.80
N LEU A 130 10.16 -0.30 -2.98
CA LEU A 130 9.32 -1.41 -3.39
C LEU A 130 10.09 -2.74 -3.29
N PRO A 131 9.95 -3.52 -2.21
CA PRO A 131 10.77 -4.72 -1.98
C PRO A 131 10.35 -5.91 -2.85
N LEU A 132 11.26 -6.86 -3.01
CA LEU A 132 10.95 -8.17 -3.58
C LEU A 132 10.11 -8.99 -2.60
N MET A 133 9.23 -9.84 -3.10
CA MET A 133 8.45 -10.74 -2.24
C MET A 133 9.33 -11.70 -1.43
N THR A 134 10.51 -12.03 -1.94
CA THR A 134 11.50 -12.91 -1.28
C THR A 134 12.27 -12.22 -0.15
N GLU A 135 12.14 -10.91 -0.01
CA GLU A 135 12.83 -10.12 1.04
C GLU A 135 11.96 -9.91 2.29
N LEU A 136 10.72 -10.43 2.30
CA LEU A 136 9.69 -10.17 3.30
C LEU A 136 9.72 -11.14 4.49
#